data_AF-A0A7S1QG51-F1
#
_entry.id   AF-A0A7S1QG51-F1
#
_cell.length_a   1.000
_cell.length_b   1.000
_cell.length_c   1.000
_cell.angle_alpha   90.00
_cell.angle_beta   90.00
_cell.angle_gamma   90.00
#
_symmetry.space_group_name_H-M   'P 1'
#
loop_
_entity.id
_entity.type
_entity.pdbx_description
1 polymer ?
#
loop_
_entity_poly.entity_id
_entity_poly.type
_entity_poly.pdbx_seq_one_letter_code
_entity_poly.pdbx_strand_id
1 'polypeptide(L)'
;GHFEDLQDYMRAQDDNQVSVNVLESLVALLDTLMEQIVPRTHALLLQLLATIAELIQGPCRGNQEAFITLGIGDALAALISLSASDAKDLSKEQLGEVHDGAVVVLLSLLEGRSDAPQLSPLVSSMSLTLLIEAMDRSYDEYMAEHDDLINLVDSVDPKKELTDELAVGVQVFIFFKTCLDMQLLFSSTDDFEFTDRDGLTLKQALRESRSYKFLNKRVAMIEIARGSNVERVYFRIPAVSEKNLREDSKDQLIKRVNRENDTTRLLDFFERCAKLILELEYYENLRST
;
A
#
# COMPACT_ATOMS: atom_id res chain seq x y z
N GLY A 1 12.87 -1.19 -13.79
CA GLY A 1 12.62 -2.20 -14.84
C GLY A 1 13.14 -3.51 -14.33
N HIS A 2 12.26 -4.50 -14.11
CA HIS A 2 12.55 -5.64 -13.24
C HIS A 2 13.43 -6.68 -13.95
N PHE A 3 14.64 -6.87 -13.45
CA PHE A 3 15.60 -7.85 -13.96
C PHE A 3 16.13 -8.70 -12.80
N GLU A 4 15.50 -9.86 -12.62
CA GLU A 4 15.70 -10.77 -11.49
C GLU A 4 17.16 -11.18 -11.30
N ASP A 5 17.87 -11.50 -12.40
CA ASP A 5 19.28 -11.90 -12.32
C ASP A 5 20.15 -10.82 -11.67
N LEU A 6 19.94 -9.53 -12.00
CA LEU A 6 20.70 -8.45 -11.39
C LEU A 6 20.26 -8.19 -9.95
N GLN A 7 18.96 -8.31 -9.65
CA GLN A 7 18.45 -8.19 -8.28
C GLN A 7 19.06 -9.25 -7.36
N ASP A 8 19.12 -10.50 -7.82
CA ASP A 8 19.78 -11.60 -7.11
C ASP A 8 21.30 -11.40 -7.04
N TYR A 9 21.90 -10.91 -8.13
CA TYR A 9 23.33 -10.60 -8.16
C TYR A 9 23.71 -9.47 -7.19
N MET A 10 22.80 -8.60 -6.76
CA MET A 10 23.07 -7.62 -5.70
C MET A 10 23.09 -8.25 -4.29
N ARG A 11 22.47 -9.43 -4.14
CA ARG A 11 22.45 -10.22 -2.90
C ARG A 11 23.63 -11.20 -2.82
N ALA A 12 23.92 -11.91 -3.90
CA ALA A 12 25.00 -12.91 -3.96
C ALA A 12 25.62 -13.03 -5.36
N GLN A 13 26.95 -13.12 -5.43
CA GLN A 13 27.71 -13.28 -6.67
C GLN A 13 28.51 -14.59 -6.65
N ASP A 14 27.83 -15.71 -6.91
CA ASP A 14 28.40 -17.07 -6.77
C ASP A 14 29.54 -17.38 -7.76
N ASP A 15 29.68 -16.56 -8.80
CA ASP A 15 30.75 -16.63 -9.80
C ASP A 15 32.04 -15.90 -9.35
N ASN A 16 31.98 -15.12 -8.26
CA ASN A 16 33.13 -14.40 -7.71
C ASN A 16 33.81 -15.19 -6.57
N GLN A 17 35.10 -14.93 -6.35
CA GLN A 17 35.83 -15.49 -5.19
C GLN A 17 35.33 -14.94 -3.85
N VAL A 18 34.81 -13.71 -3.85
CA VAL A 18 34.24 -13.03 -2.68
C VAL A 18 32.91 -12.44 -3.12
N SER A 19 31.83 -12.85 -2.44
CA SER A 19 30.50 -12.28 -2.63
C SER A 19 30.29 -11.13 -1.66
N VAL A 20 29.71 -10.03 -2.14
CA VAL A 20 29.35 -8.84 -1.35
C VAL A 20 27.84 -8.72 -1.33
N ASN A 21 27.25 -8.77 -0.13
CA ASN A 21 25.82 -8.54 0.03
C ASN A 21 25.54 -7.03 0.07
N VAL A 22 25.12 -6.47 -1.07
CA VAL A 22 24.83 -5.04 -1.15
C VAL A 22 23.60 -4.68 -0.32
N LEU A 23 22.66 -5.61 -0.17
CA LEU A 23 21.42 -5.36 0.59
C LEU A 23 21.70 -5.05 2.06
N GLU A 24 22.65 -5.77 2.66
CA GLU A 24 23.11 -5.51 4.03
C GLU A 24 23.70 -4.11 4.16
N SER A 25 24.47 -3.66 3.18
CA SER A 25 25.03 -2.31 3.15
C SER A 25 23.94 -1.23 3.00
N LEU A 26 22.87 -1.51 2.25
CA LEU A 26 21.74 -0.59 2.11
C LEU A 26 20.94 -0.45 3.40
N VAL A 27 20.71 -1.55 4.13
CA VAL A 27 20.05 -1.49 5.45
C VAL A 27 20.92 -0.76 6.47
N ALA A 28 22.22 -1.05 6.52
CA ALA A 28 23.13 -0.31 7.41
C ALA A 28 23.18 1.20 7.11
N LEU A 29 23.09 1.58 5.83
CA LEU A 29 22.97 2.98 5.43
C LEU A 29 21.63 3.58 5.88
N LEU A 30 20.53 2.82 5.77
CA LEU A 30 19.21 3.26 6.21
C LEU A 30 19.22 3.56 7.71
N ASP A 31 19.75 2.65 8.52
CA ASP A 31 19.88 2.81 9.97
C ASP A 31 20.68 4.08 10.32
N THR A 32 21.79 4.32 9.60
CA THR A 32 22.61 5.52 9.79
C THR A 32 21.86 6.80 9.44
N LEU A 33 21.05 6.78 8.37
CA LEU A 33 20.26 7.94 7.93
C LEU A 33 19.08 8.24 8.86
N MET A 34 18.51 7.21 9.49
CA MET A 34 17.42 7.37 10.45
C MET A 34 17.81 8.22 11.67
N GLU A 35 19.08 8.22 12.07
CA GLU A 35 19.59 9.09 13.14
C GLU A 35 19.67 10.57 12.73
N GLN A 36 19.63 10.86 11.42
CA GLN A 36 19.85 12.18 10.85
C GLN A 36 18.82 12.52 9.78
N ILE A 37 17.53 12.38 10.09
CA ILE A 37 16.44 12.76 9.18
C ILE A 37 16.27 14.29 9.20
N VAL A 38 16.95 14.95 8.25
CA VAL A 38 17.02 16.42 8.10
C VAL A 38 16.94 16.82 6.62
N PRO A 39 16.67 18.08 6.26
CA PRO A 39 16.60 18.51 4.86
C PRO A 39 17.83 18.17 4.01
N ARG A 40 19.03 18.12 4.61
CA ARG A 40 20.29 17.81 3.90
C ARG A 40 20.42 16.34 3.49
N THR A 41 19.82 15.42 4.25
CA THR A 41 19.90 13.96 4.03
C THR A 41 18.66 13.41 3.34
N HIS A 42 17.57 14.18 3.31
CA HIS A 42 16.28 13.85 2.70
C HIS A 42 16.39 13.22 1.30
N ALA A 43 17.08 13.89 0.36
CA ALA A 43 17.23 13.37 -1.01
C ALA A 43 17.95 12.01 -1.06
N LEU A 44 18.93 11.79 -0.17
CA LEU A 44 19.64 10.51 -0.08
C LEU A 44 18.75 9.42 0.51
N LEU A 45 17.94 9.74 1.52
CA LEU A 45 16.97 8.82 2.10
C LEU A 45 15.92 8.39 1.06
N LEU A 46 15.35 9.32 0.30
CA LEU A 46 14.38 8.99 -0.75
C LEU A 46 14.99 8.11 -1.83
N GLN A 47 16.21 8.43 -2.27
CA GLN A 47 16.92 7.62 -3.25
C GLN A 47 17.21 6.21 -2.72
N LEU A 48 17.57 6.08 -1.43
CA LEU A 48 17.79 4.80 -0.80
C LEU A 48 16.51 3.96 -0.77
N LEU A 49 15.38 4.54 -0.34
CA LEU A 49 14.08 3.86 -0.32
C LEU A 49 13.65 3.42 -1.72
N ALA A 50 13.79 4.29 -2.73
CA ALA A 50 13.49 3.95 -4.11
C ALA A 50 14.39 2.82 -4.65
N THR A 51 15.67 2.82 -4.28
CA THR A 51 16.62 1.77 -4.67
C THR A 51 16.25 0.43 -4.03
N ILE A 52 15.89 0.43 -2.75
CA ILE A 52 15.42 -0.77 -2.05
C ILE A 52 14.14 -1.29 -2.71
N ALA A 53 13.19 -0.42 -3.04
CA ALA A 53 11.96 -0.81 -3.73
C ALA A 53 12.25 -1.49 -5.09
N GLU A 54 13.11 -0.93 -5.94
CA GLU A 54 13.47 -1.54 -7.23
C GLU A 54 14.22 -2.88 -7.09
N LEU A 55 14.92 -3.11 -5.97
CA LEU A 55 15.55 -4.40 -5.68
C LEU A 55 14.55 -5.47 -5.24
N ILE A 56 13.31 -5.09 -4.92
CA ILE A 56 12.26 -5.97 -4.41
C ILE A 56 11.15 -6.17 -5.47
N GLN A 57 10.73 -5.11 -6.16
CA GLN A 57 9.59 -5.10 -7.08
C GLN A 57 9.81 -5.95 -8.33
N GLY A 58 8.72 -6.44 -8.93
CA GLY A 58 8.78 -7.49 -9.93
C GLY A 58 9.19 -8.78 -9.23
N PRO A 59 8.33 -9.26 -8.33
CA PRO A 59 8.66 -9.76 -7.00
C PRO A 59 9.93 -10.61 -6.95
N CYS A 60 10.96 -10.12 -6.27
CA CYS A 60 12.21 -10.86 -6.02
C CYS A 60 12.19 -11.47 -4.62
N ARG A 61 11.76 -12.75 -4.52
CA ARG A 61 11.54 -13.44 -3.22
C ARG A 61 12.77 -13.47 -2.33
N GLY A 62 13.94 -13.75 -2.91
CA GLY A 62 15.17 -13.83 -2.12
C GLY A 62 15.57 -12.46 -1.56
N ASN A 63 15.31 -11.35 -2.26
CA ASN A 63 15.57 -10.00 -1.76
C ASN A 63 14.54 -9.61 -0.71
N GLN A 64 13.26 -9.95 -0.91
CA GLN A 64 12.21 -9.77 0.11
C GLN A 64 12.62 -10.44 1.43
N GLU A 65 13.00 -11.71 1.39
CA GLU A 65 13.41 -12.47 2.58
C GLU A 65 14.69 -11.92 3.22
N ALA A 66 15.67 -11.50 2.42
CA ALA A 66 16.89 -10.89 2.91
C ALA A 66 16.61 -9.58 3.65
N PHE A 67 15.83 -8.67 3.07
CA PHE A 67 15.48 -7.40 3.72
C PHE A 67 14.64 -7.60 5.00
N ILE A 68 13.72 -8.55 5.00
CA ILE A 68 12.96 -8.92 6.21
C ILE A 68 13.91 -9.42 7.31
N THR A 69 14.85 -10.30 6.96
CA THR A 69 15.83 -10.86 7.90
C THR A 69 16.79 -9.79 8.44
N LEU A 70 17.13 -8.81 7.61
CA LEU A 70 17.95 -7.66 7.99
C LEU A 70 17.20 -6.64 8.87
N GLY A 71 15.91 -6.86 9.18
CA GLY A 71 15.16 -6.03 10.13
C GLY A 71 14.56 -4.75 9.54
N ILE A 72 14.38 -4.68 8.22
CA ILE A 72 13.84 -3.47 7.56
C ILE A 72 12.46 -3.06 8.08
N GLY A 73 11.66 -4.00 8.61
CA GLY A 73 10.28 -3.75 9.03
C GLY A 73 10.15 -2.67 10.12
N ASP A 74 11.04 -2.67 11.11
CA ASP A 74 11.03 -1.68 12.18
C ASP A 74 11.38 -0.27 11.67
N ALA A 75 12.40 -0.20 10.82
CA ALA A 75 12.81 1.03 10.16
C ALA A 75 11.67 1.64 9.33
N LEU A 76 10.95 0.81 8.56
CA LEU A 76 9.80 1.26 7.78
C LEU A 76 8.66 1.75 8.67
N ALA A 77 8.30 1.03 9.73
CA ALA A 77 7.25 1.47 10.65
C ALA A 77 7.58 2.81 11.30
N ALA A 78 8.82 3.01 11.73
CA ALA A 78 9.29 4.28 12.29
C ALA A 78 9.27 5.43 11.28
N LEU A 79 9.66 5.19 10.02
CA LEU A 79 9.61 6.20 8.95
C LEU A 79 8.17 6.56 8.57
N ILE A 80 7.27 5.58 8.54
CA ILE A 80 5.85 5.79 8.26
C ILE A 80 5.17 6.59 9.39
N SER A 81 5.54 6.33 10.65
CA SER A 81 4.99 7.05 11.79
C SER A 81 5.68 8.36 12.12
N LEU A 82 6.78 8.70 11.44
CA LEU A 82 7.59 9.87 11.74
C LEU A 82 6.73 11.14 11.81
N SER A 83 6.86 11.93 12.87
CA SER A 83 6.08 13.16 13.03
C SER A 83 6.93 14.39 12.72
N ALA A 84 6.28 15.52 12.44
CA ALA A 84 6.98 16.79 12.24
C ALA A 84 7.81 17.24 13.47
N SER A 85 7.43 16.82 14.68
CA SER A 85 8.22 17.10 15.89
C SER A 85 9.52 16.30 15.98
N ASP A 86 9.57 15.12 15.33
CA ASP A 86 10.73 14.23 15.34
C ASP A 86 11.65 14.51 14.14
N ALA A 87 11.07 14.98 13.03
CA ALA A 87 11.73 15.30 11.77
C ALA A 87 12.32 16.72 11.81
N LYS A 88 13.54 16.85 12.36
CA LYS A 88 14.27 18.13 12.53
C LYS A 88 14.29 18.97 11.23
N ASP A 89 13.46 20.01 11.20
CA ASP A 89 13.36 21.03 10.15
C ASP A 89 12.87 20.55 8.76
N LEU A 90 12.27 19.35 8.66
CA LEU A 90 11.64 18.91 7.41
C LEU A 90 10.33 19.66 7.16
N SER A 91 10.09 20.02 5.90
CA SER A 91 8.78 20.55 5.48
C SER A 91 7.70 19.45 5.45
N LYS A 92 6.41 19.82 5.48
CA LYS A 92 5.28 18.87 5.35
C LYS A 92 5.40 18.01 4.09
N GLU A 93 5.78 18.63 2.97
CA GLU A 93 5.98 17.95 1.68
C GLU A 93 7.10 16.89 1.77
N GLN A 94 8.27 17.28 2.29
CA GLN A 94 9.39 16.34 2.44
C GLN A 94 9.09 15.19 3.39
N LEU A 95 8.32 15.45 4.45
CA LEU A 95 7.88 14.41 5.37
C LEU A 95 6.91 13.43 4.67
N GLY A 96 5.96 13.95 3.88
CA GLY A 96 5.07 13.16 3.04
C GLY A 96 5.82 12.24 2.07
N GLU A 97 6.84 12.76 1.38
CA GLU A 97 7.67 11.94 0.47
C GLU A 97 8.41 10.80 1.20
N VAL A 98 8.85 11.03 2.44
CA VAL A 98 9.49 9.98 3.26
C VAL A 98 8.48 8.90 3.62
N HIS A 99 7.26 9.29 4.00
CA HIS A 99 6.17 8.35 4.27
C HIS A 99 5.85 7.51 3.03
N ASP A 100 5.63 8.16 1.89
CA ASP A 100 5.31 7.49 0.62
C ASP A 100 6.41 6.51 0.22
N GLY A 101 7.67 6.92 0.30
CA GLY A 101 8.82 6.06 0.01
C GLY A 101 8.87 4.83 0.91
N ALA A 102 8.64 5.00 2.21
CA ALA A 102 8.65 3.89 3.17
C ALA A 102 7.46 2.92 2.95
N VAL A 103 6.26 3.45 2.67
CA VAL A 103 5.10 2.60 2.40
C VAL A 103 5.25 1.84 1.07
N VAL A 104 5.84 2.45 0.04
CA VAL A 104 6.16 1.75 -1.22
C VAL A 104 7.06 0.56 -0.97
N VAL A 105 8.11 0.70 -0.15
CA VAL A 105 8.99 -0.44 0.21
C VAL A 105 8.18 -1.50 0.98
N LEU A 106 7.37 -1.09 1.97
CA LEU A 106 6.56 -2.00 2.77
C LEU A 106 5.60 -2.85 1.92
N LEU A 107 4.89 -2.22 0.98
CA LEU A 107 3.97 -2.93 0.08
C LEU A 107 4.71 -3.79 -0.94
N SER A 108 5.90 -3.36 -1.40
CA SER A 108 6.74 -4.15 -2.31
C SER A 108 7.21 -5.47 -1.67
N LEU A 109 7.42 -5.49 -0.34
CA LEU A 109 7.73 -6.73 0.40
C LEU A 109 6.59 -7.76 0.40
N LEU A 110 5.35 -7.32 0.14
CA LEU A 110 4.17 -8.18 0.05
C LEU A 110 3.86 -8.65 -1.38
N GLU A 111 4.48 -8.03 -2.39
CA GLU A 111 4.20 -8.30 -3.79
C GLU A 111 4.48 -9.76 -4.14
N GLY A 112 3.53 -10.42 -4.82
CA GLY A 112 3.68 -11.81 -5.29
C GLY A 112 3.72 -12.88 -4.19
N ARG A 113 3.40 -12.52 -2.94
CA ARG A 113 3.38 -13.45 -1.81
C ARG A 113 2.01 -14.06 -1.58
N SER A 114 2.01 -15.31 -1.14
CA SER A 114 0.82 -16.06 -0.71
C SER A 114 1.12 -16.94 0.50
N ASP A 115 2.30 -16.75 1.09
CA ASP A 115 2.95 -17.62 2.05
C ASP A 115 3.07 -16.86 3.38
N ALA A 116 1.96 -16.88 4.13
CA ALA A 116 1.81 -16.10 5.36
C ALA A 116 2.92 -16.36 6.41
N PRO A 117 3.39 -17.60 6.66
CA PRO A 117 4.43 -17.85 7.66
C PRO A 117 5.74 -17.11 7.39
N GLN A 118 6.12 -16.94 6.13
CA GLN A 118 7.36 -16.28 5.72
C GLN A 118 7.32 -14.76 5.92
N LEU A 119 6.13 -14.18 6.04
CA LEU A 119 5.93 -12.78 6.40
C LEU A 119 5.80 -12.57 7.91
N SER A 120 5.73 -13.64 8.70
CA SER A 120 5.65 -13.52 10.17
C SER A 120 6.82 -12.74 10.76
N PRO A 121 8.08 -12.97 10.32
CA PRO A 121 9.22 -12.17 10.76
C PRO A 121 9.04 -10.68 10.46
N LEU A 122 8.47 -10.31 9.30
CA LEU A 122 8.20 -8.91 8.96
C LEU A 122 7.26 -8.28 9.99
N VAL A 123 6.09 -8.87 10.22
CA VAL A 123 5.10 -8.31 11.17
C VAL A 123 5.63 -8.31 12.60
N SER A 124 6.32 -9.38 13.01
CA SER A 124 6.91 -9.48 14.35
C SER A 124 8.04 -8.46 14.59
N SER A 125 8.69 -7.99 13.53
CA SER A 125 9.78 -7.01 13.62
C SER A 125 9.29 -5.57 13.73
N MET A 126 8.07 -5.25 13.30
CA MET A 126 7.57 -3.86 13.32
C MET A 126 6.69 -3.59 14.55
N SER A 127 6.40 -2.31 14.82
CA SER A 127 5.34 -1.91 15.77
C SER A 127 4.04 -1.65 15.02
N LEU A 128 3.00 -2.45 15.29
CA LEU A 128 1.69 -2.22 14.68
C LEU A 128 1.04 -0.94 15.23
N THR A 129 1.34 -0.57 16.48
CA THR A 129 0.87 0.69 17.09
C THR A 129 1.33 1.91 16.29
N LEU A 130 2.61 1.97 15.90
CA LEU A 130 3.15 3.06 15.08
C LEU A 130 2.42 3.17 13.72
N LEU A 131 2.09 2.03 13.09
CA LEU A 131 1.32 2.02 11.86
C LEU A 131 -0.11 2.51 12.06
N ILE A 132 -0.78 2.10 13.15
CA ILE A 132 -2.12 2.60 13.49
C ILE A 132 -2.11 4.11 13.77
N GLU A 133 -1.11 4.62 14.49
CA GLU A 133 -0.95 6.04 14.76
C GLU A 133 -0.74 6.85 13.46
N ALA A 134 0.09 6.36 12.55
CA ALA A 134 0.28 6.98 11.23
C ALA A 134 -1.03 6.99 10.41
N MET A 135 -1.76 5.87 10.42
CA MET A 135 -3.03 5.73 9.73
C MET A 135 -4.10 6.69 10.28
N ASP A 136 -4.22 6.78 11.61
CA ASP A 136 -5.18 7.68 12.26
C ASP A 136 -4.79 9.16 12.12
N ARG A 137 -3.49 9.48 12.06
CA ARG A 137 -3.00 10.84 11.77
C ARG A 137 -3.34 11.29 10.35
N SER A 138 -3.06 10.45 9.37
CA SER A 138 -3.42 10.67 7.97
C SER A 138 -4.93 10.88 7.81
N TYR A 139 -5.74 10.12 8.53
CA TYR A 139 -7.19 10.33 8.60
C TYR A 139 -7.57 11.69 9.21
N ASP A 140 -6.99 12.07 10.35
CA ASP A 140 -7.29 13.36 10.99
C ASP A 140 -6.91 14.55 10.10
N GLU A 141 -5.76 14.49 9.42
CA GLU A 141 -5.32 15.52 8.48
C GLU A 141 -6.29 15.64 7.30
N TYR A 142 -6.67 14.50 6.70
CA TYR A 142 -7.68 14.47 5.65
C TYR A 142 -9.01 15.07 6.12
N MET A 143 -9.49 14.68 7.31
CA MET A 143 -10.75 15.20 7.84
C MET A 143 -10.63 16.70 8.13
N ALA A 144 -9.53 17.20 8.68
CA ALA A 144 -9.34 18.62 8.97
C ALA A 144 -9.40 19.49 7.69
N GLU A 145 -8.89 18.98 6.56
CA GLU A 145 -8.94 19.67 5.27
C GLU A 145 -10.32 19.54 4.58
N HIS A 146 -11.14 18.57 4.98
CA HIS A 146 -12.44 18.26 4.38
C HIS A 146 -13.66 18.49 5.31
N ASP A 147 -13.48 18.98 6.54
CA ASP A 147 -14.54 19.28 7.54
C ASP A 147 -15.26 20.61 7.26
N ASP A 148 -14.67 21.47 6.41
CA ASP A 148 -15.37 22.64 5.88
C ASP A 148 -16.45 22.18 4.89
N LEU A 149 -17.69 22.14 5.39
CA LEU A 149 -18.98 21.84 4.73
C LEU A 149 -19.27 22.62 3.41
N ILE A 150 -18.30 23.32 2.83
CA ILE A 150 -18.44 24.20 1.66
C ILE A 150 -17.50 23.82 0.49
N ASN A 151 -16.41 23.07 0.68
CA ASN A 151 -15.47 22.77 -0.42
C ASN A 151 -15.80 21.49 -1.22
N LEU A 152 -17.09 21.29 -1.52
CA LEU A 152 -17.56 20.15 -2.32
C LEU A 152 -17.42 20.38 -3.84
N VAL A 153 -16.46 21.19 -4.30
CA VAL A 153 -16.34 21.62 -5.71
C VAL A 153 -14.91 21.55 -6.27
N ASP A 154 -13.96 20.91 -5.59
CA ASP A 154 -12.70 20.64 -6.26
C ASP A 154 -12.83 19.38 -7.12
N SER A 155 -12.71 19.58 -8.44
CA SER A 155 -12.48 18.52 -9.40
C SER A 155 -11.33 17.67 -8.89
N VAL A 156 -11.64 16.45 -8.43
CA VAL A 156 -10.62 15.57 -7.88
C VAL A 156 -9.83 15.01 -9.06
N ASP A 157 -8.69 15.62 -9.37
CA ASP A 157 -7.69 14.98 -10.22
C ASP A 157 -7.37 13.61 -9.61
N PRO A 158 -7.64 12.49 -10.31
CA PRO A 158 -7.38 11.15 -9.78
C PRO A 158 -5.94 10.96 -9.31
N LYS A 159 -4.99 11.70 -9.89
CA LYS A 159 -3.59 11.68 -9.46
C LYS A 159 -3.38 12.36 -8.11
N LYS A 160 -4.12 13.44 -7.83
CA LYS A 160 -4.08 14.10 -6.51
C LYS A 160 -4.70 13.22 -5.43
N GLU A 161 -5.73 12.44 -5.73
CA GLU A 161 -6.34 11.51 -4.76
C GLU A 161 -5.37 10.39 -4.33
N LEU A 162 -4.40 10.03 -5.18
CA LEU A 162 -3.37 9.04 -4.87
C LEU A 162 -2.30 9.57 -3.92
N THR A 163 -2.16 10.90 -3.81
CA THR A 163 -1.12 11.59 -3.04
C THR A 163 -1.71 12.63 -2.09
N ASP A 164 -2.99 12.49 -1.73
CA ASP A 164 -3.65 13.39 -0.78
C ASP A 164 -3.26 13.01 0.67
N GLU A 165 -3.76 13.77 1.62
CA GLU A 165 -3.50 13.61 3.06
C GLU A 165 -3.92 12.23 3.58
N LEU A 166 -4.82 11.52 2.87
CA LEU A 166 -5.30 10.19 3.23
C LEU A 166 -4.44 9.06 2.63
N ALA A 167 -3.53 9.36 1.70
CA ALA A 167 -2.77 8.38 0.94
C ALA A 167 -2.03 7.39 1.85
N VAL A 168 -1.26 7.89 2.82
CA VAL A 168 -0.51 7.06 3.77
C VAL A 168 -1.45 6.16 4.57
N GLY A 169 -2.55 6.70 5.11
CA GLY A 169 -3.51 5.92 5.88
C GLY A 169 -4.18 4.81 5.07
N VAL A 170 -4.53 5.08 3.81
CA VAL A 170 -5.05 4.05 2.90
C VAL A 170 -4.03 2.97 2.62
N GLN A 171 -2.78 3.33 2.35
CA GLN A 171 -1.75 2.36 2.00
C GLN A 171 -1.36 1.49 3.21
N VAL A 172 -1.28 2.06 4.43
CA VAL A 172 -1.11 1.29 5.67
C VAL A 172 -2.30 0.35 5.88
N PHE A 173 -3.53 0.81 5.66
CA PHE A 173 -4.71 -0.04 5.75
C PHE A 173 -4.68 -1.21 4.74
N ILE A 174 -4.19 -0.96 3.53
CA ILE A 174 -3.97 -1.99 2.51
C ILE A 174 -2.95 -3.03 2.98
N PHE A 175 -1.86 -2.63 3.63
CA PHE A 175 -0.91 -3.55 4.26
C PHE A 175 -1.63 -4.48 5.25
N PHE A 176 -2.40 -3.93 6.20
CA PHE A 176 -3.15 -4.73 7.17
C PHE A 176 -4.13 -5.70 6.50
N LYS A 177 -4.89 -5.24 5.50
CA LYS A 177 -5.84 -6.08 4.75
C LYS A 177 -5.13 -7.22 4.03
N THR A 178 -4.01 -6.93 3.40
CA THR A 178 -3.20 -7.93 2.68
C THR A 178 -2.70 -9.01 3.62
N CYS A 179 -2.12 -8.63 4.77
CA CYS A 179 -1.68 -9.60 5.77
C CYS A 179 -2.84 -10.41 6.36
N LEU A 180 -3.98 -9.79 6.66
CA LEU A 180 -5.16 -10.51 7.16
C LEU A 180 -5.72 -11.52 6.15
N ASP A 181 -5.73 -11.18 4.87
CA ASP A 181 -6.18 -12.08 3.82
C ASP A 181 -5.22 -13.27 3.65
N MET A 182 -3.90 -13.02 3.67
CA MET A 182 -2.89 -14.08 3.68
C MET A 182 -3.05 -14.99 4.89
N GLN A 183 -3.27 -14.41 6.08
CA GLN A 183 -3.54 -15.15 7.31
C GLN A 183 -4.78 -16.02 7.15
N LEU A 184 -5.89 -15.49 6.62
CA LEU A 184 -7.14 -16.23 6.45
C LEU A 184 -7.00 -17.39 5.44
N LEU A 185 -6.29 -17.15 4.34
CA LEU A 185 -6.00 -18.18 3.34
C LEU A 185 -5.18 -19.32 3.95
N PHE A 186 -4.19 -18.98 4.78
CA PHE A 186 -3.36 -19.97 5.48
C PHE A 186 -4.08 -20.63 6.67
N SER A 187 -4.93 -19.91 7.39
CA SER A 187 -5.51 -20.40 8.64
C SER A 187 -6.56 -21.49 8.45
N SER A 188 -6.98 -21.72 7.21
CA SER A 188 -7.78 -22.90 6.86
C SER A 188 -7.03 -24.22 7.10
N THR A 189 -5.71 -24.17 7.37
CA THR A 189 -4.87 -25.33 7.69
C THR A 189 -4.25 -25.32 9.11
N ASP A 190 -4.08 -24.16 9.75
CA ASP A 190 -3.47 -24.01 11.10
C ASP A 190 -3.97 -22.74 11.81
N ASP A 191 -4.00 -22.70 13.15
CA ASP A 191 -4.46 -21.55 13.96
C ASP A 191 -3.40 -20.40 14.00
N PHE A 192 -2.97 -19.97 12.81
CA PHE A 192 -1.92 -18.96 12.61
C PHE A 192 -2.47 -17.55 12.73
N GLU A 193 -1.83 -16.72 13.56
CA GLU A 193 -2.08 -15.28 13.63
C GLU A 193 -0.78 -14.48 13.55
N PHE A 194 -0.81 -13.39 12.79
CA PHE A 194 0.26 -12.40 12.82
C PHE A 194 0.20 -11.60 14.12
N THR A 195 1.34 -11.54 14.82
CA THR A 195 1.55 -10.72 16.01
C THR A 195 2.82 -9.90 15.86
N ASP A 196 2.80 -8.69 16.40
CA ASP A 196 4.01 -7.87 16.50
C ASP A 196 4.90 -8.28 17.68
N ARG A 197 5.99 -7.52 17.89
CA ARG A 197 6.94 -7.74 19.00
C ARG A 197 6.31 -7.69 20.39
N ASP A 198 5.21 -6.98 20.56
CA ASP A 198 4.49 -6.80 21.82
C ASP A 198 3.32 -7.78 21.96
N GLY A 199 3.13 -8.68 20.99
CA GLY A 199 2.06 -9.66 20.97
C GLY A 199 0.71 -9.10 20.49
N LEU A 200 0.69 -7.89 19.93
CA LEU A 200 -0.52 -7.29 19.37
C LEU A 200 -0.85 -7.94 18.03
N THR A 201 -2.07 -8.45 17.88
CA THR A 201 -2.54 -9.02 16.61
C THR A 201 -2.97 -7.91 15.65
N LEU A 202 -2.90 -8.19 14.33
CA LEU A 202 -3.42 -7.28 13.30
C LEU A 202 -4.90 -6.88 13.55
N LYS A 203 -5.71 -7.83 14.01
CA LYS A 203 -7.13 -7.60 14.31
C LYS A 203 -7.34 -6.70 15.52
N GLN A 204 -6.50 -6.82 16.55
CA GLN A 204 -6.56 -5.95 17.73
C GLN A 204 -6.12 -4.53 17.36
N ALA A 205 -4.99 -4.38 16.66
CA ALA A 205 -4.50 -3.08 16.19
C ALA A 205 -5.56 -2.31 15.39
N LEU A 206 -6.19 -2.96 14.40
CA LEU A 206 -7.26 -2.34 13.61
C LEU A 206 -8.53 -2.02 14.40
N ARG A 207 -8.85 -2.77 15.46
CA ARG A 207 -10.03 -2.48 16.30
C ARG A 207 -9.85 -1.23 17.14
N GLU A 208 -8.61 -0.92 17.51
CA GLU A 208 -8.27 0.27 18.30
C GLU A 208 -8.21 1.54 17.44
N SER A 209 -7.95 1.39 16.14
CA SER A 209 -7.99 2.51 15.19
C SER A 209 -9.38 3.13 15.08
N ARG A 210 -9.43 4.47 15.17
CA ARG A 210 -10.64 5.26 14.90
C ARG A 210 -10.93 5.42 13.41
N SER A 211 -9.91 5.40 12.55
CA SER A 211 -10.07 5.52 11.09
C SER A 211 -10.52 4.22 10.41
N TYR A 212 -10.43 3.07 11.09
CA TYR A 212 -10.77 1.75 10.56
C TYR A 212 -12.09 1.70 9.77
N LYS A 213 -13.19 2.19 10.36
CA LYS A 213 -14.52 2.12 9.73
C LYS A 213 -14.61 2.99 8.47
N PHE A 214 -13.90 4.10 8.45
CA PHE A 214 -13.85 5.01 7.31
C PHE A 214 -13.04 4.41 6.17
N LEU A 215 -11.82 3.95 6.46
CA LEU A 215 -10.92 3.33 5.47
C LEU A 215 -11.49 2.03 4.90
N ASN A 216 -12.16 1.22 5.73
CA ASN A 216 -12.81 -0.02 5.26
C ASN A 216 -13.94 0.21 4.24
N LYS A 217 -14.52 1.42 4.17
CA LYS A 217 -15.50 1.78 3.13
C LYS A 217 -14.85 2.33 1.86
N ARG A 218 -13.59 2.74 1.93
CA ARG A 218 -12.84 3.38 0.83
C ARG A 218 -11.83 2.47 0.16
N VAL A 219 -11.58 1.27 0.69
CA VAL A 219 -10.68 0.29 0.08
C VAL A 219 -11.47 -0.90 -0.44
N ALA A 220 -11.24 -1.23 -1.71
CA ALA A 220 -11.79 -2.40 -2.38
C ALA A 220 -10.68 -3.40 -2.72
N MET A 221 -11.09 -4.60 -3.13
CA MET A 221 -10.21 -5.69 -3.54
C MET A 221 -10.69 -6.27 -4.87
N ILE A 222 -9.75 -6.58 -5.76
CA ILE A 222 -9.98 -7.37 -6.97
C ILE A 222 -9.07 -8.60 -6.99
N GLU A 223 -9.56 -9.67 -7.60
CA GLU A 223 -8.78 -10.87 -7.89
C GLU A 223 -8.40 -10.88 -9.37
N ILE A 224 -7.11 -11.05 -9.65
CA ILE A 224 -6.54 -11.10 -11.00
C ILE A 224 -5.97 -12.50 -11.23
N ALA A 225 -6.56 -13.23 -12.17
CA ALA A 225 -6.02 -14.51 -12.60
C ALA A 225 -4.92 -14.33 -13.65
N ARG A 226 -3.69 -14.71 -13.32
CA ARG A 226 -2.53 -14.74 -14.24
C ARG A 226 -2.02 -16.16 -14.36
N GLY A 227 -2.33 -16.82 -15.49
CA GLY A 227 -2.01 -18.23 -15.67
C GLY A 227 -2.75 -19.09 -14.64
N SER A 228 -2.00 -19.81 -13.80
CA SER A 228 -2.55 -20.63 -12.70
C SER A 228 -2.69 -19.89 -11.37
N ASN A 229 -2.18 -18.65 -11.27
CA ASN A 229 -2.12 -17.92 -10.01
C ASN A 229 -3.26 -16.90 -9.93
N VAL A 230 -3.81 -16.74 -8.72
CA VAL A 230 -4.79 -15.70 -8.40
C VAL A 230 -4.11 -14.70 -7.47
N GLU A 231 -3.99 -13.47 -7.93
CA GLU A 231 -3.42 -12.35 -7.17
C GLU A 231 -4.57 -11.49 -6.63
N ARG A 232 -4.47 -11.07 -5.36
CA ARG A 232 -5.39 -10.09 -4.78
C ARG A 232 -4.73 -8.73 -4.77
N VAL A 233 -5.43 -7.73 -5.29
CA VAL A 233 -4.97 -6.34 -5.31
C VAL A 233 -5.99 -5.48 -4.59
N TYR A 234 -5.53 -4.78 -3.56
CA TYR A 234 -6.33 -3.77 -2.88
C TYR A 234 -6.04 -2.39 -3.46
N PHE A 235 -7.06 -1.56 -3.51
CA PHE A 235 -6.95 -0.20 -4.02
C PHE A 235 -7.97 0.72 -3.36
N ARG A 236 -7.64 2.02 -3.33
CA ARG A 236 -8.58 3.07 -2.95
C ARG A 236 -9.68 3.17 -4.00
N ILE A 237 -10.93 3.09 -3.59
CA ILE A 237 -12.09 3.35 -4.44
C ILE A 237 -12.04 4.81 -4.86
N PRO A 238 -12.02 5.12 -6.17
CA PRO A 238 -11.97 6.51 -6.64
C PRO A 238 -13.16 7.33 -6.15
N ALA A 239 -12.93 8.57 -5.70
CA ALA A 239 -13.98 9.43 -5.17
C ALA A 239 -15.11 9.67 -6.18
N VAL A 240 -14.79 9.77 -7.48
CA VAL A 240 -15.77 9.90 -8.57
C VAL A 240 -16.75 8.71 -8.57
N SER A 241 -16.26 7.50 -8.30
CA SER A 241 -17.12 6.31 -8.22
C SER A 241 -18.04 6.36 -7.01
N GLU A 242 -17.56 6.78 -5.85
CA GLU A 242 -18.39 6.92 -4.64
C GLU A 242 -19.47 8.00 -4.79
N LYS A 243 -19.12 9.13 -5.41
CA LYS A 243 -19.99 10.32 -5.54
C LYS A 243 -21.02 10.22 -6.66
N ASN A 244 -20.67 9.56 -7.77
CA ASN A 244 -21.43 9.65 -9.02
C ASN A 244 -22.06 8.32 -9.45
N LEU A 245 -21.64 7.18 -8.88
CA LEU A 245 -22.21 5.89 -9.23
C LEU A 245 -23.56 5.66 -8.54
N ARG A 246 -24.64 5.85 -9.30
CA ARG A 246 -26.01 5.67 -8.83
C ARG A 246 -26.37 4.19 -8.68
N GLU A 247 -27.16 3.87 -7.66
CA GLU A 247 -27.69 2.52 -7.45
C GLU A 247 -28.52 2.04 -8.66
N ASP A 248 -29.32 2.92 -9.27
CA ASP A 248 -30.08 2.57 -10.49
C ASP A 248 -29.17 2.17 -11.66
N SER A 249 -28.03 2.84 -11.84
CA SER A 249 -27.07 2.52 -12.90
C SER A 249 -26.39 1.17 -12.64
N LYS A 250 -26.06 0.84 -11.38
CA LYS A 250 -25.58 -0.49 -10.98
C LYS A 250 -26.62 -1.57 -11.26
N ASP A 251 -27.86 -1.33 -10.85
CA ASP A 251 -28.98 -2.25 -11.03
C ASP A 251 -29.24 -2.54 -12.51
N GLN A 252 -29.19 -1.50 -13.35
CA GLN A 252 -29.34 -1.65 -14.79
C GLN A 252 -28.20 -2.45 -15.40
N LEU A 253 -26.95 -2.23 -14.99
CA LEU A 253 -25.80 -3.01 -15.44
C LEU A 253 -26.00 -4.49 -15.09
N ILE A 254 -26.31 -4.82 -13.83
CA ILE A 254 -26.47 -6.20 -13.36
C ILE A 254 -27.58 -6.95 -14.12
N LYS A 255 -28.71 -6.27 -14.38
CA LYS A 255 -29.89 -6.85 -15.03
C LYS A 255 -29.78 -6.95 -16.55
N ARG A 256 -29.05 -6.04 -17.21
CA ARG A 256 -29.05 -5.92 -18.68
C ARG A 256 -27.85 -6.53 -19.39
N VAL A 257 -26.83 -6.98 -18.66
CA VAL A 257 -25.71 -7.71 -19.26
C VAL A 257 -26.22 -8.96 -19.98
N ASN A 258 -25.81 -9.15 -21.23
CA ASN A 258 -26.10 -10.33 -22.03
C ASN A 258 -25.41 -11.55 -21.40
N ARG A 259 -26.18 -12.57 -20.98
CA ARG A 259 -25.66 -13.78 -20.33
C ARG A 259 -25.78 -15.04 -21.18
N GLU A 260 -25.85 -14.92 -22.51
CA GLU A 260 -25.95 -16.04 -23.43
C GLU A 260 -24.79 -17.05 -23.30
N ASN A 261 -23.56 -16.56 -23.15
CA ASN A 261 -22.38 -17.36 -22.85
C ASN A 261 -21.32 -16.51 -22.11
N ASP A 262 -20.29 -17.15 -21.55
CA ASP A 262 -19.28 -16.46 -20.73
C ASP A 262 -18.50 -15.39 -21.51
N THR A 263 -18.14 -15.64 -22.76
CA THR A 263 -17.41 -14.68 -23.60
C THR A 263 -18.26 -13.44 -23.86
N THR A 264 -19.51 -13.63 -24.30
CA THR A 264 -20.45 -12.53 -24.55
C THR A 264 -20.79 -11.78 -23.27
N ARG A 265 -20.93 -12.48 -22.14
CA ARG A 265 -21.16 -11.86 -20.84
C ARG A 265 -20.05 -10.93 -20.43
N LEU A 266 -18.80 -11.38 -20.55
CA LEU A 266 -17.64 -10.55 -20.19
C LEU A 266 -17.50 -9.36 -21.13
N LEU A 267 -17.61 -9.57 -22.44
CA LEU A 267 -17.52 -8.49 -23.43
C LEU A 267 -18.60 -7.42 -23.23
N ASP A 268 -19.87 -7.81 -23.13
CA ASP A 268 -20.97 -6.87 -22.93
C ASP A 268 -20.88 -6.16 -21.57
N PHE A 269 -20.39 -6.85 -20.52
CA PHE A 269 -20.10 -6.22 -19.24
C PHE A 269 -19.04 -5.12 -19.37
N PHE A 270 -17.89 -5.41 -20.00
CA PHE A 270 -16.83 -4.41 -20.18
C PHE A 270 -17.26 -3.23 -21.03
N GLU A 271 -18.00 -3.45 -22.13
CA GLU A 271 -18.52 -2.37 -22.97
C GLU A 271 -19.50 -1.46 -22.20
N ARG A 272 -20.36 -2.03 -21.36
CA ARG A 272 -21.28 -1.24 -20.52
C ARG A 272 -20.55 -0.50 -19.41
N CYS A 273 -19.55 -1.11 -18.79
CA CYS A 273 -18.70 -0.45 -17.81
C CYS A 273 -17.96 0.75 -18.42
N ALA A 274 -17.47 0.64 -19.66
CA ALA A 274 -16.84 1.76 -20.35
C ALA A 274 -17.81 2.95 -20.55
N LYS A 275 -19.07 2.68 -20.90
CA LYS A 275 -20.12 3.71 -20.99
C LYS A 275 -20.44 4.33 -19.62
N LEU A 276 -20.45 3.51 -18.58
CA LEU A 276 -20.68 3.97 -17.21
C LEU A 276 -19.55 4.87 -16.72
N ILE A 277 -18.29 4.56 -17.04
CA ILE A 277 -17.15 5.43 -16.71
C ILE A 277 -17.33 6.81 -17.34
N LEU A 278 -17.72 6.88 -18.62
CA LEU A 278 -18.01 8.16 -19.29
C LEU A 278 -19.17 8.93 -18.63
N GLU A 279 -20.20 8.22 -18.14
CA GLU A 279 -21.30 8.82 -17.38
C GLU A 279 -20.81 9.42 -16.05
N LEU A 280 -19.92 8.71 -15.34
CA LEU A 280 -19.34 9.18 -14.08
C LEU A 280 -18.49 10.44 -14.28
N GLU A 281 -17.63 10.45 -15.31
CA GLU A 281 -16.82 11.61 -15.70
C GLU A 281 -17.68 12.80 -16.11
N TYR A 282 -18.78 12.55 -16.83
CA TYR A 282 -19.73 13.58 -17.21
C TYR A 282 -20.39 14.24 -15.98
N TYR A 283 -20.80 13.44 -14.99
CA TYR A 283 -21.36 13.99 -13.75
C TYR A 283 -20.35 14.76 -12.92
N GLU A 284 -19.09 14.37 -12.95
CA GLU A 284 -18.02 15.12 -12.28
C GLU A 284 -17.85 16.51 -12.92
N ASN A 285 -17.76 16.57 -14.25
CA ASN A 285 -17.64 17.84 -14.98
C ASN A 285 -18.85 18.77 -14.79
N LEU A 286 -20.05 18.21 -14.64
CA LEU A 286 -21.26 19.00 -14.34
C LEU A 286 -21.23 19.62 -12.94
N ARG A 287 -20.57 18.99 -11.98
CA ARG A 287 -20.46 19.49 -10.60
C ARG A 287 -19.36 20.52 -10.45
N SER A 288 -18.34 20.48 -11.31
CA SER A 288 -17.25 21.46 -11.34
C SER A 288 -17.59 22.76 -12.10
N THR A 289 -18.82 22.90 -12.61
CA THR A 289 -19.32 24.08 -13.34
C THR A 289 -20.31 24.86 -12.48
#